data_AF-A0A2D4T9Z3-F1
#
_entry.id   AF-A0A2D4T9Z3-F1
#
_cell.length_a   1.000
_cell.length_b   1.000
_cell.length_c   1.000
_cell.angle_alpha   90.00
_cell.angle_beta   90.00
_cell.angle_gamma   90.00
#
_symmetry.space_group_name_H-M   'P 1'
#
loop_
_entity.id
_entity.type
_entity.pdbx_description
1 polymer ?
#
loop_
_entity_poly.entity_id
_entity_poly.type
_entity_poly.pdbx_seq_one_letter_code
_entity_poly.pdbx_strand_id
1 'polypeptide(L)' 'MYFDSLAAALQMDGHGAFVWSAYFITIGVVALMVYAPRRREQRFLRQLEGQIRRSEGGNPPGASKEV' A
#
# COMPACT_ATOMS: atom_id res chain seq x y z
N MET A 1 -23.50 -34.61 1.00
CA MET A 1 -22.57 -33.50 1.32
C MET A 1 -22.82 -32.42 0.27
N TYR A 2 -23.09 -31.17 0.65
CA TYR A 2 -23.70 -30.17 -0.26
C TYR A 2 -22.81 -29.78 -1.47
N PHE A 3 -21.52 -30.12 -1.43
CA PHE A 3 -20.63 -30.08 -2.59
C PHE A 3 -19.74 -31.32 -2.59
N ASP A 4 -19.82 -32.15 -3.63
CA ASP A 4 -19.02 -33.38 -3.78
C ASP A 4 -17.56 -33.13 -4.17
N SER A 5 -17.19 -31.89 -4.50
CA SER A 5 -15.81 -31.51 -4.83
C SER A 5 -15.57 -30.00 -4.75
N LEU A 6 -14.30 -29.61 -4.62
CA LEU A 6 -13.87 -28.20 -4.73
C LEU A 6 -14.31 -27.57 -6.08
N ALA A 7 -14.39 -28.37 -7.14
CA ALA A 7 -14.91 -27.94 -8.44
C ALA A 7 -16.40 -27.62 -8.39
N ALA A 8 -17.22 -28.39 -7.65
CA ALA A 8 -18.64 -28.09 -7.46
C ALA A 8 -18.85 -26.79 -6.66
N ALA A 9 -17.99 -26.51 -5.67
CA ALA A 9 -18.00 -25.24 -4.93
C ALA A 9 -17.56 -24.05 -5.81
N LEU A 10 -16.60 -24.25 -6.73
CA LEU A 10 -16.14 -23.25 -7.68
C LEU A 10 -17.16 -22.97 -8.79
N GLN A 11 -17.86 -24.00 -9.26
CA GLN A 11 -18.80 -23.89 -10.37
C GLN A 11 -20.19 -23.46 -9.89
N MET A 12 -20.54 -23.74 -8.62
CA MET A 12 -21.76 -23.28 -7.93
C MET A 12 -22.98 -23.31 -8.87
N ASP A 13 -23.22 -24.48 -9.47
CA ASP A 13 -24.32 -24.72 -10.41
C ASP A 13 -24.44 -23.66 -11.54
N GLY A 14 -23.29 -23.26 -12.11
CA GLY A 14 -23.18 -22.27 -13.19
C GLY A 14 -23.02 -20.81 -12.74
N HIS A 15 -23.19 -20.50 -11.45
CA HIS A 15 -23.14 -19.12 -10.93
C HIS A 15 -21.79 -18.73 -10.34
N GLY A 16 -20.86 -19.68 -10.23
CA GLY A 16 -19.54 -19.47 -9.63
C GLY A 16 -18.76 -18.31 -10.25
N ALA A 17 -18.83 -18.13 -11.57
CA ALA A 17 -18.11 -17.05 -12.26
C ALA A 17 -18.52 -15.65 -11.74
N PHE A 18 -19.80 -15.42 -11.47
CA PHE A 18 -20.30 -14.15 -10.93
C PHE A 18 -19.81 -13.92 -9.50
N VAL A 19 -19.93 -14.93 -8.65
CA VAL A 19 -19.52 -14.87 -7.24
C VAL A 19 -18.02 -14.60 -7.15
N TRP A 20 -17.20 -15.39 -7.83
CA TRP A 20 -15.75 -15.24 -7.83
C TRP A 20 -15.32 -13.91 -8.44
N SER A 21 -15.96 -13.43 -9.52
CA SER A 21 -15.67 -12.11 -10.08
C SER A 21 -15.89 -10.98 -9.07
N ALA A 22 -17.00 -11.03 -8.32
CA ALA A 22 -17.29 -10.03 -7.28
C ALA A 22 -16.26 -10.09 -6.14
N TYR A 23 -15.84 -11.29 -5.73
CA TYR A 23 -14.75 -11.47 -4.77
C TYR A 23 -13.43 -10.90 -5.29
N PHE A 24 -13.04 -11.21 -6.53
CA PHE A 24 -11.81 -10.70 -7.13
C PHE A 24 -11.81 -9.17 -7.25
N ILE A 25 -12.93 -8.57 -7.68
CA ILE A 25 -13.06 -7.11 -7.74
C ILE A 25 -12.92 -6.51 -6.35
N THR A 26 -13.62 -7.07 -5.36
CA THR A 26 -13.57 -6.57 -3.97
C THR A 26 -12.15 -6.66 -3.39
N ILE A 27 -11.51 -7.82 -3.53
CA ILE A 27 -10.13 -8.03 -3.08
C ILE A 27 -9.18 -7.07 -3.81
N GLY A 28 -9.37 -6.86 -5.11
CA GLY A 28 -8.59 -5.92 -5.91
C GLY A 28 -8.73 -4.48 -5.41
N VAL A 29 -9.95 -4.02 -5.13
CA VAL A 29 -10.21 -2.68 -4.59
C VAL A 29 -9.58 -2.53 -3.21
N VAL A 30 -9.77 -3.49 -2.30
CA VAL A 30 -9.17 -3.45 -0.96
C VAL A 30 -7.64 -3.44 -1.05
N ALA A 31 -7.06 -4.29 -1.90
CA ALA A 31 -5.62 -4.33 -2.12
C ALA A 31 -5.08 -2.99 -2.65
N LEU A 32 -5.77 -2.38 -3.63
CA LEU A 32 -5.41 -1.05 -4.14
C LEU A 32 -5.51 0.01 -3.05
N MET A 33 -6.56 -0.03 -2.23
CA MET A 33 -6.79 0.92 -1.15
C MET A 33 -5.74 0.80 -0.04
N VAL A 34 -5.17 -0.39 0.19
CA VAL A 34 -4.04 -0.60 1.11
C VAL A 34 -2.70 -0.23 0.47
N TYR A 35 -2.52 -0.52 -0.82
CA TYR A 35 -1.24 -0.35 -1.50
C TYR A 35 -0.97 1.10 -1.91
N ALA A 36 -2.01 1.85 -2.27
CA ALA A 36 -1.93 3.27 -2.60
C ALA A 36 -1.36 4.14 -1.46
N PRO A 37 -1.86 4.09 -0.22
CA PRO A 37 -1.32 4.88 0.88
C PRO A 37 0.10 4.44 1.24
N ARG A 38 0.41 3.14 1.21
CA ARG A 38 1.79 2.65 1.44
C ARG A 38 2.79 3.21 0.43
N ARG A 39 2.41 3.31 -0.85
CA ARG A 39 3.27 3.95 -1.86
C ARG A 39 3.46 5.45 -1.60
N ARG A 40 2.44 6.14 -1.09
CA ARG A 40 2.53 7.57 -0.75
C ARG A 40 3.42 7.79 0.48
N GLU A 41 3.27 6.97 1.51
CA GLU A 41 4.07 7.00 2.73
C GLU A 41 5.56 6.84 2.43
N GLN A 42 5.94 5.85 1.61
CA GLN A 42 7.34 5.66 1.22
C GLN A 42 7.92 6.86 0.45
N ARG A 43 7.11 7.58 -0.33
CA ARG A 43 7.55 8.80 -1.01
C ARG A 43 7.76 9.94 -0.02
N PHE A 44 6.88 10.07 0.96
CA PHE A 44 6.97 11.10 1.99
C PHE A 44 8.17 10.89 2.92
N LEU A 45 8.42 9.65 3.37
CA LEU A 45 9.58 9.32 4.21
C LEU A 45 10.91 9.66 3.52
N ARG A 46 11.05 9.33 2.22
CA ARG A 46 12.24 9.71 1.43
C ARG A 46 12.44 11.23 1.34
N GLN A 47 11.36 12.00 1.29
CA GLN A 47 11.43 13.47 1.28
C GLN A 47 11.83 14.04 2.65
N LEU A 48 11.45 13.39 3.74
CA LEU A 48 11.86 13.78 5.09
C LEU A 48 13.34 13.51 5.36
N GLU A 49 13.86 12.35 4.97
CA GLU A 49 15.29 12.02 5.11
C GLU A 49 16.18 13.06 4.42
N GLY A 50 15.81 13.50 3.21
CA GLY A 50 16.53 14.54 2.49
C GLY A 50 16.42 15.95 3.09
N GLN A 51 15.43 16.22 3.93
CA GLN A 51 15.30 17.47 4.67
C GLN A 51 16.12 17.44 5.95
N ILE A 52 16.02 16.36 6.74
CA ILE A 52 16.79 16.18 7.98
C ILE A 52 18.29 16.30 7.70
N ARG A 53 18.79 15.64 6.63
CA ARG A 53 20.21 15.71 6.26
C ARG A 53 20.69 17.12 5.88
N ARG A 54 19.80 17.97 5.36
CA ARG A 54 20.11 19.37 5.03
C ARG A 54 20.01 20.29 6.24
N SER A 55 19.09 20.02 7.16
CA SER A 55 18.96 20.73 8.43
C SER A 55 20.13 20.45 9.37
N GLU A 56 20.56 19.19 9.49
CA GLU A 56 21.70 18.80 10.32
C GLU A 56 23.05 19.21 9.71
N GLY A 57 23.16 19.23 8.38
CA GLY A 57 24.32 19.81 7.67
C GLY A 57 24.30 21.34 7.58
N GLY A 58 23.26 21.98 8.10
CA GLY A 58 22.99 23.42 8.00
C GLY A 58 23.34 24.22 9.26
N ASN A 59 24.20 23.72 10.15
CA ASN A 59 24.85 24.57 11.14
C ASN A 59 26.03 25.31 10.48
N PRO A 60 25.91 26.60 10.08
CA PRO A 60 27.06 27.33 9.58
C PRO A 60 28.13 27.38 10.69
N PRO A 61 29.39 26.95 10.43
CA PRO A 61 30.48 26.96 11.42
C PRO A 61 30.96 28.35 11.88
N GLY A 62 30.12 29.39 11.88
CA GLY A 62 30.59 30.78 11.98
C GLY A 62 29.77 31.76 12.82
N ALA A 63 28.60 31.41 13.36
CA ALA A 63 27.73 32.39 14.03
C ALA A 63 28.07 32.70 15.50
N SER A 64 29.33 32.54 15.92
CA SER A 64 29.73 32.86 17.31
C SER A 64 31.16 33.40 17.46
N LYS A 65 31.69 34.05 16.42
CA LYS A 65 32.82 34.97 16.56
C LYS A 65 32.40 36.34 16.01
N GLU A 66 32.80 37.40 16.70
CA GLU A 66 32.38 38.81 16.54
C GLU A 66 31.07 39.09 17.31
N VAL A 67 31.04 39.85 18.41
CA VAL A 67 31.85 41.01 18.88
C VAL A 67 31.89 41.03 20.40
#